data_AF-A0A0J0Y2V9-F1
#
_entry.id   AF-A0A0J0Y2V9-F1
#
_cell.length_a   1.000
_cell.length_b   1.000
_cell.length_c   1.000
_cell.angle_alpha   90.00
_cell.angle_beta   90.00
_cell.angle_gamma   90.00
#
_symmetry.space_group_name_H-M   'P 1'
#
loop_
_entity.id
_entity.type
_entity.pdbx_description
1 polymer ?
#
loop_
_entity_poly.entity_id
_entity_poly.type
_entity_poly.pdbx_seq_one_letter_code
_entity_poly.pdbx_strand_id
1 'polypeptide(L)' 'MSIEELKIEIAKKVFETNDENLLSELDMLLSSNEKFILEDLPLHVQEGIKRGMKQVEEGKFTPHDEVMKLYNKYL' A
#
# COMPACT_ATOMS: atom_id res chain seq x y z
N MET A 1 1.37 -17.64 17.00
CA MET A 1 1.38 -16.34 17.67
C MET A 1 -0.01 -15.73 17.50
N SER A 2 -0.68 -15.34 18.59
CA SER A 2 -1.94 -14.60 18.52
C SER A 2 -1.71 -13.15 18.08
N ILE A 3 -2.79 -12.45 17.73
CA ILE A 3 -2.72 -11.00 17.41
C ILE A 3 -2.24 -10.21 18.64
N GLU A 4 -2.66 -10.62 19.83
CA GLU A 4 -2.26 -10.03 21.11
C GLU A 4 -0.76 -10.22 21.37
N GLU A 5 -0.24 -11.42 21.13
CA GLU A 5 1.19 -11.72 21.25
C GLU A 5 2.03 -10.89 20.27
N LEU A 6 1.57 -10.74 19.03
CA LEU A 6 2.24 -9.93 18.00
C LEU A 6 2.29 -8.45 18.38
N LYS A 7 1.19 -7.89 18.90
CA LYS A 7 1.15 -6.48 19.37
C LYS A 7 2.16 -6.23 20.48
N ILE A 8 2.28 -7.16 21.43
CA ILE A 8 3.24 -7.06 22.53
C ILE A 8 4.67 -7.10 21.99
N GLU A 9 4.96 -7.98 21.03
CA GLU A 9 6.29 -8.08 20.43
C GLU A 9 6.69 -6.82 19.67
N ILE A 10 5.76 -6.24 18.89
CA ILE A 10 5.99 -4.97 18.19
C ILE A 10 6.24 -3.84 19.20
N ALA A 11 5.43 -3.74 20.26
CA ALA A 11 5.60 -2.72 21.28
C ALA A 11 7.00 -2.80 21.93
N LYS A 12 7.48 -4.01 22.26
CA LYS A 12 8.83 -4.22 22.79
C LYS A 12 9.91 -3.72 21.83
N LYS A 13 9.84 -4.10 20.55
CA LYS A 13 10.80 -3.65 19.52
C LYS A 13 10.83 -2.12 19.39
N VAL A 14 9.68 -1.47 19.49
CA VAL A 14 9.55 0.00 19.47
C VAL A 14 10.21 0.64 20.69
N PHE A 15 10.05 0.06 21.89
CA PHE A 15 10.70 0.58 23.10
C PHE A 15 12.21 0.34 23.15
N GLU A 16 12.70 -0.70 22.47
CA GLU A 16 14.11 -1.08 22.47
C GLU A 16 14.95 -0.35 21.41
N THR A 17 14.32 0.16 20.34
CA THR A 17 15.03 0.87 19.27
C THR A 17 15.19 2.36 19.56
N ASN A 18 16.32 2.93 19.13
CA ASN A 18 16.56 4.38 19.12
C ASN A 18 16.71 4.91 17.68
N ASP A 19 16.42 4.09 16.66
CA ASP A 19 16.48 4.51 15.27
C ASP A 19 15.26 5.38 14.94
N GLU A 20 15.47 6.70 14.91
CA GLU A 20 14.43 7.69 14.63
C GLU A 20 13.79 7.52 13.25
N ASN A 21 14.54 7.06 12.24
CA ASN A 21 14.00 6.86 10.90
C ASN A 21 13.02 5.68 10.89
N LEU A 22 13.39 4.57 11.51
CA LEU A 22 12.53 3.40 11.63
C LEU A 22 11.24 3.72 12.42
N LEU A 23 11.36 4.50 13.50
CA LEU A 23 10.21 4.95 14.27
C LEU A 23 9.29 5.86 13.46
N SER A 24 9.85 6.78 12.66
CA SER A 24 9.08 7.65 11.79
C SER A 24 8.35 6.89 10.69
N GLU A 25 9.00 5.90 10.06
CA GLU A 25 8.35 5.05 9.05
C GLU A 25 7.21 4.23 9.65
N LEU A 26 7.41 3.66 10.85
CA LEU A 26 6.36 2.92 11.56
C LEU A 26 5.17 3.82 11.90
N ASP A 27 5.42 5.03 12.38
CA ASP A 27 4.36 6.00 12.68
C ASP A 27 3.55 6.37 11.42
N MET A 28 4.23 6.57 10.28
CA MET A 28 3.56 6.77 8.99
C MET A 28 2.71 5.56 8.61
N LEU A 29 3.20 4.34 8.76
CA LEU A 29 2.44 3.12 8.43
C LEU A 29 1.21 2.92 9.34
N LEU A 30 1.33 3.26 10.62
CA LEU A 30 0.22 3.18 11.57
C LEU A 30 -0.79 4.32 11.38
N SER A 31 -0.33 5.50 10.95
CA SER A 31 -1.15 6.69 10.70
C SER A 31 -1.80 6.71 9.31
N SER A 32 -1.17 6.08 8.32
CA SER A 32 -1.70 5.90 6.95
C SER A 32 -2.87 4.92 6.87
N ASN A 33 -3.34 4.43 8.03
CA ASN A 33 -4.63 3.77 8.19
C ASN A 33 -5.82 4.76 8.21
N GLU A 34 -5.62 6.02 7.80
CA GLU A 34 -6.72 6.74 7.14
C GLU A 34 -7.27 5.82 6.06
N LYS A 35 -8.49 5.31 6.29
CA LYS A 35 -9.18 4.46 5.32
C LYS A 35 -9.04 5.14 3.97
N PHE A 36 -8.57 4.40 2.96
CA PHE A 36 -8.67 4.88 1.59
C PHE A 36 -10.15 5.17 1.29
N ILE A 37 -10.52 6.45 1.26
CA ILE A 37 -11.85 6.91 0.90
C ILE A 37 -11.74 7.37 -0.55
N LEU A 38 -12.32 6.60 -1.48
CA LEU A 38 -12.29 6.93 -2.90
C LEU A 38 -12.86 8.33 -3.16
N GLU A 39 -13.86 8.72 -2.37
CA GLU A 39 -14.59 9.98 -2.45
C GLU A 39 -13.72 11.20 -2.08
N ASP A 40 -12.62 11.01 -1.35
CA ASP A 40 -11.70 12.10 -0.94
C ASP A 40 -10.68 12.46 -2.04
N LEU A 41 -10.56 11.63 -3.08
CA LEU A 41 -9.65 11.89 -4.20
C LEU A 41 -10.22 12.95 -5.16
N PRO A 42 -9.38 13.71 -5.89
CA PRO A 42 -9.85 14.58 -6.94
C PRO A 42 -10.69 13.83 -7.99
N LEU A 43 -11.72 14.48 -8.53
CA LEU A 43 -12.69 13.85 -9.44
C LEU A 43 -12.03 13.08 -10.60
N HIS A 44 -11.02 13.68 -11.23
CA HIS A 44 -10.30 13.05 -12.34
C HIS A 44 -9.58 11.75 -11.94
N VAL A 45 -9.13 11.64 -10.69
CA VAL A 45 -8.51 10.43 -10.14
C VAL A 45 -9.58 9.38 -9.88
N GLN A 46 -10.71 9.76 -9.27
CA GLN A 46 -11.84 8.85 -9.05
C GLN A 46 -12.33 8.24 -10.37
N GLU A 47 -12.48 9.08 -11.40
CA GLU A 47 -12.87 8.64 -12.74
C GLU A 47 -11.81 7.73 -13.37
N GLY A 48 -10.52 8.02 -13.17
CA GLY A 48 -9.42 7.15 -13.59
C GLY A 48 -9.51 5.76 -13.00
N ILE A 49 -9.73 5.67 -11.69
CA ILE A 49 -9.89 4.40 -10.97
C ILE A 49 -11.13 3.65 -11.48
N LYS A 50 -12.28 4.32 -11.58
CA LYS A 50 -13.53 3.71 -12.10
C LYS A 50 -13.35 3.17 -13.53
N ARG A 51 -12.64 3.90 -14.39
CA ARG A 51 -12.30 3.44 -15.75
C ARG A 51 -11.41 2.20 -15.71
N GLY A 52 -10.37 2.19 -14.88
CA GLY A 52 -9.47 1.05 -14.73
C GLY A 52 -10.20 -0.21 -14.25
N MET A 53 -11.08 -0.08 -13.25
CA MET A 53 -11.90 -1.19 -12.76
C MET A 53 -12.79 -1.78 -13.86
N LYS A 54 -13.46 -0.91 -14.63
CA LYS A 54 -14.27 -1.33 -15.79
C LYS A 54 -13.44 -2.02 -16.86
N GLN A 55 -12.22 -1.54 -17.14
CA GLN A 55 -11.32 -2.19 -18.09
C GLN A 55 -10.94 -3.60 -17.63
N VAL A 56 -10.72 -3.81 -16.34
CA VAL A 56 -10.43 -5.15 -15.78
C VAL A 56 -11.63 -6.08 -15.97
N GLU A 57 -12.85 -5.64 -15.65
CA GLU A 57 -14.09 -6.41 -15.87
C GLU A 57 -14.28 -6.79 -17.34
N GLU A 58 -13.90 -5.89 -18.26
CA GLU A 58 -13.97 -6.12 -19.70
C GLU A 58 -12.78 -6.93 -20.25
N GLY A 59 -11.85 -7.38 -19.40
CA GLY A 59 -10.65 -8.12 -19.82
C GLY A 59 -9.59 -7.27 -20.54
N LYS A 60 -9.71 -5.94 -20.47
CA LYS A 60 -8.81 -4.95 -21.09
C LYS A 60 -7.65 -4.60 -20.15
N PHE A 61 -6.93 -5.62 -19.69
CA PHE A 61 -5.75 -5.46 -18.86
C PHE A 61 -4.57 -6.22 -19.46
N THR A 62 -3.35 -5.77 -19.14
CA THR A 62 -2.13 -6.50 -19.49
C THR A 62 -1.70 -7.33 -18.28
N PRO A 63 -1.47 -8.64 -18.42
CA PRO A 63 -0.95 -9.47 -17.36
C PRO A 63 0.36 -8.93 -16.78
N HIS A 64 0.56 -9.13 -15.46
CA HIS A 64 1.73 -8.61 -14.76
C HIS A 64 3.06 -9.07 -15.37
N ASP A 65 3.16 -10.35 -15.75
CA ASP A 65 4.36 -10.91 -16.36
C ASP A 65 4.70 -10.25 -17.71
N GLU A 66 3.68 -9.88 -18.50
CA GLU A 66 3.85 -9.13 -19.75
C GLU A 66 4.32 -7.70 -19.50
N VAL A 67 3.77 -7.03 -18.49
CA VAL A 67 4.23 -5.69 -18.08
C VAL A 67 5.70 -5.74 -17.65
N MET A 68 6.08 -6.70 -16.81
CA MET A 68 7.45 -6.80 -16.30
C MET A 68 8.48 -7.05 -17.41
N LYS A 69 8.13 -7.80 -18.46
CA LYS A 69 9.01 -7.99 -19.64
C LYS A 69 9.38 -6.67 -20.31
N LEU A 70 8.47 -5.69 -20.34
CA LEU A 70 8.73 -4.36 -20.94
C LEU A 70 9.70 -3.53 -20.11
N TYR A 71 9.63 -3.65 -18.78
CA TYR A 71 10.44 -2.85 -17.86
C TYR A 71 11.74 -3.53 -17.40
N ASN A 72 11.97 -4.78 -17.79
CA ASN A 72 13.18 -5.54 -17.48
C ASN A 72 14.50 -4.87 -17.95
N LYS A 73 14.41 -3.87 -18.84
CA LYS A 73 15.57 -3.07 -19.26
C LYS A 73 15.99 -2.02 -18.22
N TYR A 74 15.10 -1.64 -17.32
CA TYR A 74 15.29 -0.56 -16.34
C TYR A 74 15.42 -1.03 -14.90
N LEU A 75 15.23 -2.33 -14.67
CA LEU A 75 15.44 -3.04 -13.40
C LEU A 75 16.76 -3.80 -13.47
#